data_AF-A0A7J7VLP7-F1
#
_entry.id   AF-A0A7J7VLP7-F1
#
_cell.length_a   1.000
_cell.length_b   1.000
_cell.length_c   1.000
_cell.angle_alpha   90.00
_cell.angle_beta   90.00
_cell.angle_gamma   90.00
#
_symmetry.space_group_name_H-M   'P 1'
#
loop_
_entity.id
_entity.type
_entity.pdbx_description
1 polymer ?
#
loop_
_entity_poly.entity_id
_entity_poly.type
_entity_poly.pdbx_seq_one_letter_code
_entity_poly.pdbx_strand_id
1 'polypeptide(L)'
;MTIKTGKHVDANGKIYLPYLHEWKHPQSDLLGLIQVMIVVFGDEPPVFSRPTVSASYPPYQATGPPNTSYMPGMPSGISSYPSGYPSNPSGYPGCPYPPGGPYPATTSSQYPSQPPVTTVGPSRDGTISEDTIRASLISAVSDKLRWRMKEEMDRAQAELNALKRTEEDLKKGHQKLEEMVTRLDQEVAEVDKNIELLRKKDEELSSALEKMENQSENNDIDEVIIPTAPLYKQILNLYAEENAIEDTIFYLGEALRRGVIDLDVFLKHVRLLSRKQFQLRALMQKARKTAGLSDLY
;
A
#
# COMPACT_ATOMS: atom_id res chain seq x y z
N MET A 1 -6.92 3.77 5.84
CA MET A 1 -7.37 2.86 6.92
C MET A 1 -7.48 3.65 8.20
N THR A 2 -8.42 3.32 9.07
CA THR A 2 -8.66 4.02 10.34
C THR A 2 -8.85 3.01 11.45
N ILE A 3 -8.31 3.31 12.64
CA ILE A 3 -8.44 2.46 13.83
C ILE A 3 -9.86 2.59 14.38
N LYS A 4 -10.50 1.46 14.65
CA LYS A 4 -11.76 1.38 15.37
C LYS A 4 -11.44 1.35 16.87
N THR A 5 -11.59 2.49 17.53
CA THR A 5 -11.44 2.56 18.99
C THR A 5 -12.48 1.65 19.66
N GLY A 6 -12.05 0.80 20.57
CA GLY A 6 -12.91 -0.18 21.23
C GLY A 6 -12.33 -0.66 22.55
N LYS A 7 -12.96 -1.67 23.15
CA LYS A 7 -12.52 -2.25 24.44
C LYS A 7 -11.07 -2.77 24.44
N HIS A 8 -10.55 -3.15 23.27
CA HIS A 8 -9.23 -3.76 23.12
C HIS A 8 -8.20 -2.88 22.41
N VAL A 9 -8.58 -1.73 21.83
CA VAL A 9 -7.65 -0.86 21.10
C VAL A 9 -8.05 0.61 21.25
N ASP A 10 -7.10 1.48 21.61
CA ASP A 10 -7.33 2.93 21.70
C ASP A 10 -7.06 3.68 20.38
N ALA A 11 -7.30 4.99 20.37
CA ALA A 11 -7.11 5.84 19.19
C ALA A 11 -5.64 5.90 18.70
N ASN A 12 -4.69 5.56 19.56
CA ASN A 12 -3.26 5.51 19.24
C ASN A 12 -2.82 4.12 18.77
N GLY A 13 -3.74 3.14 18.71
CA GLY A 13 -3.45 1.77 18.30
C GLY A 13 -2.85 0.90 19.41
N LYS A 14 -2.87 1.36 20.67
CA LYS A 14 -2.39 0.55 21.79
C LYS A 14 -3.42 -0.52 22.14
N ILE A 15 -2.96 -1.75 22.31
CA ILE A 15 -3.78 -2.93 22.55
C ILE A 15 -3.93 -3.19 24.06
N TYR A 16 -5.16 -3.47 24.48
CA TYR A 16 -5.54 -3.79 25.87
C TYR A 16 -6.22 -5.16 25.90
N LEU A 17 -5.46 -6.17 26.35
CA LEU A 17 -5.93 -7.54 26.52
C LEU A 17 -5.66 -8.01 27.95
N PRO A 18 -6.57 -8.77 28.59
CA PRO A 18 -6.32 -9.38 29.90
C PRO A 18 -5.01 -10.17 29.94
N TYR A 19 -4.68 -10.86 28.84
CA TYR A 19 -3.43 -11.61 28.68
C TYR A 19 -2.16 -10.73 28.80
N LEU A 20 -2.22 -9.46 28.34
CA LEU A 20 -1.12 -8.51 28.52
C LEU A 20 -1.05 -7.95 29.95
N HIS A 21 -2.19 -7.86 30.64
CA HIS A 21 -2.27 -7.34 32.00
C HIS A 21 -1.71 -8.33 33.03
N GLU A 22 -1.85 -9.63 32.77
CA GLU A 22 -1.40 -10.72 33.64
C GLU A 22 -0.11 -11.39 33.17
N TRP A 23 0.66 -10.72 32.30
CA TRP A 23 1.85 -11.28 31.68
C TRP A 23 2.87 -11.77 32.72
N LYS A 24 3.14 -13.08 32.73
CA LYS A 24 4.13 -13.72 33.62
C LYS A 24 4.98 -14.72 32.88
N HIS A 25 6.24 -14.38 32.60
CA HIS A 25 7.19 -15.35 32.04
C HIS A 25 7.53 -16.44 33.07
N PRO A 26 7.58 -17.75 32.72
CA PRO A 26 7.41 -18.33 31.37
C PRO A 26 5.99 -18.78 31.02
N GLN A 27 5.00 -18.52 31.87
CA GLN A 27 3.60 -18.95 31.67
C GLN A 27 2.89 -18.17 30.55
N SER A 28 3.30 -16.92 30.33
CA SER A 28 2.89 -16.08 29.20
C SER A 28 4.02 -16.00 28.20
N ASP A 29 3.73 -16.38 26.96
CA ASP A 29 4.63 -16.27 25.82
C ASP A 29 4.00 -15.48 24.66
N LEU A 30 4.83 -15.14 23.68
CA LEU A 30 4.41 -14.38 22.51
C LEU A 30 3.42 -15.18 21.64
N LEU A 31 3.59 -16.50 21.58
CA LEU A 31 2.70 -17.37 20.81
C LEU A 31 1.26 -17.32 21.38
N GLY A 32 1.10 -17.44 22.69
CA GLY A 32 -0.19 -17.30 23.35
C GLY A 32 -0.80 -15.91 23.16
N LEU A 33 0.01 -14.84 23.18
CA LEU A 33 -0.49 -13.49 22.89
C LEU A 33 -1.07 -13.38 21.48
N ILE A 34 -0.35 -13.91 20.48
CA ILE A 34 -0.81 -13.89 19.08
C ILE A 34 -2.10 -14.69 18.93
N GLN A 35 -2.22 -15.85 19.56
CA GLN A 35 -3.46 -16.64 19.55
C GLN A 35 -4.64 -15.88 20.15
N VAL A 36 -4.46 -15.23 21.30
CA VAL A 36 -5.49 -14.39 21.93
C VAL A 36 -5.86 -13.22 21.02
N MET A 37 -4.88 -12.57 20.37
CA MET A 37 -5.14 -11.50 19.41
C MET A 37 -5.94 -11.97 18.19
N ILE A 38 -5.67 -13.16 17.66
CA ILE A 38 -6.41 -13.72 16.52
C ILE A 38 -7.88 -13.94 16.89
N VAL A 39 -8.15 -14.51 18.07
CA VAL A 39 -9.53 -14.74 18.53
C VAL A 39 -10.25 -13.42 18.74
N VAL A 40 -9.64 -12.49 19.48
CA VAL A 40 -10.28 -11.21 19.84
C VAL A 40 -10.49 -10.30 18.63
N PHE A 41 -9.50 -10.20 17.73
CA PHE A 41 -9.60 -9.35 16.55
C PHE A 41 -10.22 -10.03 15.34
N GLY A 42 -10.39 -11.35 15.37
CA GLY A 42 -11.26 -12.08 14.44
C GLY A 42 -12.73 -11.74 14.67
N ASP A 43 -13.15 -11.63 15.92
CA ASP A 43 -14.51 -11.22 16.29
C ASP A 43 -14.71 -9.69 16.17
N GLU A 44 -13.73 -8.91 16.65
CA GLU A 44 -13.78 -7.44 16.63
C GLU A 44 -12.59 -6.83 15.88
N PRO A 45 -12.69 -6.68 14.54
CA PRO A 45 -11.58 -6.17 13.74
C PRO A 45 -11.22 -4.72 14.12
N PRO A 46 -9.94 -4.44 14.44
CA PRO A 46 -9.51 -3.14 14.97
C PRO A 46 -9.29 -2.07 13.89
N VAL A 47 -9.36 -2.43 12.61
CA VAL A 47 -9.11 -1.53 11.48
C VAL A 47 -10.21 -1.67 10.44
N PHE A 48 -10.66 -0.53 9.92
CA PHE A 48 -11.60 -0.49 8.79
C PHE A 48 -11.08 0.45 7.70
N SER A 49 -11.55 0.22 6.48
CA SER A 49 -11.34 1.12 5.35
C SER A 49 -12.42 2.21 5.38
N ARG A 50 -11.99 3.46 5.22
CA ARG A 50 -12.90 4.58 4.94
C ARG A 50 -13.02 4.71 3.43
N PRO A 51 -14.23 4.79 2.84
CA PRO A 51 -14.38 5.14 1.44
C PRO A 51 -13.75 6.51 1.21
N THR A 52 -12.80 6.61 0.29
CA THR A 52 -12.30 7.90 -0.19
C THR A 52 -13.43 8.57 -0.97
N VAL A 53 -14.08 9.56 -0.36
CA VAL A 53 -14.98 10.45 -1.10
C VAL A 53 -14.09 11.20 -2.08
N SER A 54 -14.20 10.87 -3.37
CA SER A 54 -13.48 11.57 -4.44
C SER A 54 -13.86 13.04 -4.39
N ALA A 55 -12.89 13.91 -4.13
CA ALA A 55 -13.05 15.35 -4.26
C ALA A 55 -13.54 15.66 -5.68
N SER A 56 -14.62 16.46 -5.80
CA SER A 56 -15.09 16.93 -7.09
C SER A 56 -13.99 17.72 -7.79
N TYR A 57 -13.56 17.27 -8.96
CA TYR A 57 -12.68 18.03 -9.83
C TYR A 57 -13.34 19.37 -10.22
N PRO A 58 -12.59 20.48 -10.33
CA PRO A 58 -13.11 21.70 -10.92
C PRO A 58 -13.38 21.48 -12.42
N PRO A 59 -14.38 22.15 -13.01
CA PRO A 59 -14.73 21.93 -14.41
C PRO A 59 -13.63 22.42 -15.35
N TYR A 60 -13.20 21.54 -16.25
CA TYR A 60 -12.30 21.87 -17.36
C TYR A 60 -13.00 22.83 -18.34
N GLN A 61 -12.33 23.93 -18.68
CA GLN A 61 -12.69 24.78 -19.82
C GLN A 61 -12.25 24.10 -21.13
N ALA A 62 -13.16 24.05 -22.10
CA ALA A 62 -12.90 23.55 -23.44
C ALA A 62 -12.03 24.55 -24.24
N THR A 63 -10.90 24.06 -24.74
CA THR A 63 -10.01 24.78 -25.67
C THR A 63 -10.59 24.72 -27.08
N GLY A 64 -11.06 25.86 -27.61
CA GLY A 64 -11.35 26.07 -29.04
C GLY A 64 -10.29 26.97 -29.70
N PRO A 65 -10.10 26.93 -31.04
CA PRO A 65 -9.10 27.74 -31.75
C PRO A 65 -9.51 29.22 -31.86
N PRO A 66 -8.56 30.14 -32.14
CA PRO A 66 -8.74 31.56 -31.89
C PRO A 66 -9.52 32.23 -33.02
N ASN A 67 -10.47 33.11 -32.68
CA ASN A 67 -10.98 34.07 -33.64
C ASN A 67 -11.08 35.47 -33.01
N THR A 68 -10.54 36.43 -33.75
CA THR A 68 -10.30 37.83 -33.41
C THR A 68 -11.56 38.66 -33.58
N SER A 69 -11.93 39.52 -32.60
CA SER A 69 -12.45 40.88 -32.84
C SER A 69 -12.86 41.63 -31.55
N TYR A 70 -12.21 42.79 -31.34
CA TYR A 70 -12.70 44.10 -30.88
C TYR A 70 -13.95 44.22 -29.97
N MET A 71 -13.78 44.71 -28.72
CA MET A 71 -14.10 46.08 -28.22
C MET A 71 -14.26 46.12 -26.67
N PRO A 72 -14.10 47.31 -26.03
CA PRO A 72 -13.80 47.48 -24.61
C PRO A 72 -14.95 48.06 -23.76
N GLY A 73 -14.86 47.93 -22.43
CA GLY A 73 -15.39 48.97 -21.52
C GLY A 73 -16.04 48.54 -20.19
N MET A 74 -15.31 48.79 -19.11
CA MET A 74 -15.75 49.31 -17.79
C MET A 74 -16.48 48.42 -16.74
N PRO A 75 -16.41 48.81 -15.43
CA PRO A 75 -16.19 47.86 -14.34
C PRO A 75 -17.23 47.92 -13.18
N SER A 76 -17.04 46.99 -12.24
CA SER A 76 -17.29 47.09 -10.78
C SER A 76 -18.73 47.11 -10.24
N GLY A 77 -18.98 46.26 -9.23
CA GLY A 77 -19.95 46.57 -8.18
C GLY A 77 -20.54 45.40 -7.37
N ILE A 78 -20.08 45.29 -6.11
CA ILE A 78 -20.90 45.07 -4.89
C ILE A 78 -21.24 43.62 -4.42
N SER A 79 -20.49 43.24 -3.38
CA SER A 79 -20.86 42.62 -2.09
C SER A 79 -22.34 42.31 -1.78
N SER A 80 -22.61 41.19 -1.06
CA SER A 80 -23.12 41.15 0.35
C SER A 80 -23.75 39.79 0.77
N TYR A 81 -23.06 39.05 1.65
CA TYR A 81 -23.52 38.49 2.96
C TYR A 81 -24.73 37.48 3.10
N PRO A 82 -24.91 36.78 4.25
CA PRO A 82 -24.85 35.29 4.33
C PRO A 82 -26.04 34.62 5.10
N SER A 83 -25.84 33.35 5.53
CA SER A 83 -26.56 32.52 6.54
C SER A 83 -27.41 31.39 5.92
N GLY A 84 -27.61 30.20 6.51
CA GLY A 84 -27.25 29.61 7.82
C GLY A 84 -27.56 28.10 7.80
N TYR A 85 -27.03 27.37 8.80
CA TYR A 85 -27.20 25.93 9.12
C TYR A 85 -28.64 25.58 9.61
N PRO A 86 -28.98 24.34 10.07
CA PRO A 86 -28.49 22.95 9.82
C PRO A 86 -29.64 21.91 9.62
N SER A 87 -29.34 20.64 9.28
CA SER A 87 -29.94 19.46 9.94
C SER A 87 -29.34 18.10 9.56
N ASN A 88 -29.39 17.22 10.56
CA ASN A 88 -28.76 15.91 10.74
C ASN A 88 -29.47 14.77 9.95
N PRO A 89 -28.82 13.59 9.75
CA PRO A 89 -29.21 12.61 8.74
C PRO A 89 -29.89 11.36 9.33
N SER A 90 -30.74 10.71 8.53
CA SER A 90 -31.18 9.32 8.73
C SER A 90 -31.69 8.78 7.39
N GLY A 91 -31.02 7.78 6.81
CA GLY A 91 -31.51 7.12 5.59
C GLY A 91 -30.50 6.19 4.92
N TYR A 92 -30.81 4.89 4.93
CA TYR A 92 -30.21 3.81 4.13
C TYR A 92 -30.05 4.14 2.64
N PRO A 93 -28.99 3.69 1.93
CA PRO A 93 -28.97 3.73 0.47
C PRO A 93 -29.54 2.42 -0.11
N GLY A 94 -30.66 2.55 -0.83
CA GLY A 94 -31.20 1.56 -1.75
C GLY A 94 -30.59 1.68 -3.16
N CYS A 95 -30.68 0.58 -3.92
CA CYS A 95 -30.18 0.43 -5.29
C CYS A 95 -30.77 1.44 -6.29
N PRO A 96 -30.00 1.93 -7.28
CA PRO A 96 -30.53 2.77 -8.35
C PRO A 96 -31.01 1.96 -9.57
N TYR A 97 -32.18 2.33 -10.08
CA TYR A 97 -32.78 1.92 -11.35
C TYR A 97 -32.43 2.96 -12.45
N PRO A 98 -32.32 2.58 -13.74
CA PRO A 98 -32.02 3.52 -14.83
C PRO A 98 -33.26 4.32 -15.29
N PRO A 99 -33.06 5.53 -15.86
CA PRO A 99 -34.12 6.52 -16.09
C PRO A 99 -34.91 6.29 -17.39
N GLY A 100 -36.20 6.64 -17.35
CA GLY A 100 -37.11 6.63 -18.49
C GLY A 100 -36.90 7.80 -19.44
N GLY A 101 -37.08 7.52 -20.73
CA GLY A 101 -37.19 8.48 -21.83
C GLY A 101 -38.63 8.61 -22.36
N PRO A 102 -38.91 9.62 -23.19
CA PRO A 102 -40.24 10.21 -23.36
C PRO A 102 -41.08 9.61 -24.50
N TYR A 103 -42.39 9.67 -24.31
CA TYR A 103 -43.46 9.32 -25.26
C TYR A 103 -43.48 10.22 -26.51
N PRO A 104 -44.05 9.71 -27.62
CA PRO A 104 -44.84 10.54 -28.51
C PRO A 104 -46.29 10.04 -28.67
N ALA A 105 -47.15 11.00 -28.97
CA ALA A 105 -48.59 10.89 -29.07
C ALA A 105 -49.08 10.52 -30.48
N THR A 106 -50.19 9.78 -30.49
CA THR A 106 -51.35 9.86 -31.42
C THR A 106 -51.09 10.15 -32.90
N THR A 107 -51.28 9.13 -33.74
CA THR A 107 -51.85 9.29 -35.09
C THR A 107 -52.87 8.18 -35.38
N SER A 108 -53.95 8.63 -36.00
CA SER A 108 -55.23 7.99 -36.29
C SER A 108 -55.15 6.83 -37.28
N SER A 109 -55.96 5.81 -37.00
CA SER A 109 -56.24 4.64 -37.82
C SER A 109 -56.87 5.00 -39.18
N GLN A 110 -56.27 4.52 -40.27
CA GLN A 110 -56.89 4.45 -41.59
C GLN A 110 -57.30 3.00 -41.90
N TYR A 111 -58.56 2.85 -42.29
CA TYR A 111 -59.19 1.62 -42.79
C TYR A 111 -58.60 1.17 -44.14
N PRO A 112 -58.52 -0.14 -44.42
CA PRO A 112 -58.58 -0.65 -45.78
C PRO A 112 -60.02 -1.09 -46.13
N SER A 113 -60.49 -0.58 -47.25
CA SER A 113 -61.80 -0.84 -47.87
C SER A 113 -61.88 -2.25 -48.48
N GLN A 114 -62.99 -2.95 -48.24
CA GLN A 114 -63.42 -4.15 -48.98
C GLN A 114 -64.07 -3.77 -50.32
N PRO A 115 -64.00 -4.65 -51.35
CA PRO A 115 -64.92 -4.61 -52.49
C PRO A 115 -66.24 -5.36 -52.20
N PRO A 116 -67.34 -5.05 -52.91
CA PRO A 116 -68.69 -5.46 -52.54
C PRO A 116 -69.04 -6.84 -53.10
N VAL A 117 -69.72 -7.67 -52.30
CA VAL A 117 -70.45 -8.84 -52.81
C VAL A 117 -71.94 -8.65 -52.52
N THR A 118 -72.67 -8.62 -53.62
CA THR A 118 -74.12 -8.58 -53.75
C THR A 118 -74.79 -9.81 -53.13
N THR A 119 -75.78 -9.52 -52.27
CA THR A 119 -77.12 -10.12 -52.23
C THR A 119 -77.27 -11.57 -52.71
N VAL A 120 -77.44 -12.52 -51.80
CA VAL A 120 -78.71 -13.23 -51.53
C VAL A 120 -78.46 -14.28 -50.47
N GLY A 121 -79.11 -14.15 -49.32
CA GLY A 121 -79.30 -15.30 -48.43
C GLY A 121 -80.51 -16.09 -48.90
N PRO A 122 -80.44 -17.42 -48.85
CA PRO A 122 -81.58 -18.21 -48.44
C PRO A 122 -81.36 -18.72 -47.02
N SER A 123 -82.44 -18.65 -46.26
CA SER A 123 -82.78 -19.53 -45.14
C SER A 123 -81.74 -19.78 -44.05
N ARG A 124 -82.09 -19.22 -42.89
CA ARG A 124 -82.01 -19.90 -41.60
C ARG A 124 -82.28 -21.39 -41.79
N ASP A 125 -81.24 -22.19 -41.62
CA ASP A 125 -81.40 -23.57 -41.20
C ASP A 125 -80.34 -23.87 -40.15
N GLY A 126 -80.81 -24.22 -38.97
CA GLY A 126 -79.97 -24.45 -37.82
C GLY A 126 -79.37 -25.83 -37.94
N THR A 127 -78.07 -25.93 -38.16
CA THR A 127 -77.22 -26.93 -37.50
C THR A 127 -75.80 -26.39 -37.59
N ILE A 128 -75.23 -25.91 -36.48
CA ILE A 128 -73.77 -25.85 -36.40
C ILE A 128 -73.34 -27.31 -36.58
N SER A 129 -72.80 -27.66 -37.74
CA SER A 129 -72.39 -29.03 -38.01
C SER A 129 -71.44 -29.46 -36.91
N GLU A 130 -71.67 -30.65 -36.36
CA GLU A 130 -70.89 -31.19 -35.24
C GLU A 130 -69.39 -31.18 -35.57
N ASP A 131 -69.04 -31.31 -36.85
CA ASP A 131 -67.69 -31.19 -37.38
C ASP A 131 -67.06 -29.80 -37.20
N THR A 132 -67.84 -28.71 -37.28
CA THR A 132 -67.34 -27.35 -37.04
C THR A 132 -67.03 -27.11 -35.55
N ILE A 133 -67.87 -27.66 -34.66
CA ILE A 133 -67.64 -27.60 -33.21
C ILE A 133 -66.43 -28.48 -32.83
N ARG A 134 -66.35 -29.70 -33.38
CA ARG A 134 -65.19 -30.60 -33.19
C ARG A 134 -63.90 -29.96 -33.70
N ALA A 135 -63.90 -29.33 -34.88
CA ALA A 135 -62.75 -28.62 -35.41
C ALA A 135 -62.33 -27.44 -34.52
N SER A 136 -63.28 -26.66 -33.98
CA SER A 136 -63.01 -25.57 -33.05
C SER A 136 -62.42 -26.05 -31.73
N LEU A 137 -62.95 -27.14 -31.14
CA LEU A 137 -62.42 -27.73 -29.92
C LEU A 137 -61.03 -28.33 -30.12
N ILE A 138 -60.78 -29.01 -31.24
CA ILE A 138 -59.46 -29.53 -31.60
C ILE A 138 -58.46 -28.38 -31.77
N SER A 139 -58.84 -27.30 -32.45
CA SER A 139 -57.99 -26.10 -32.58
C SER A 139 -57.70 -25.48 -31.21
N ALA A 140 -58.72 -25.30 -30.37
CA ALA A 140 -58.56 -24.70 -29.04
C ALA A 140 -57.65 -25.53 -28.12
N VAL A 141 -57.76 -26.87 -28.17
CA VAL A 141 -56.86 -27.78 -27.44
C VAL A 141 -55.44 -27.73 -28.03
N SER A 142 -55.31 -27.72 -29.36
CA SER A 142 -54.02 -27.61 -30.05
C SER A 142 -53.31 -26.29 -29.74
N ASP A 143 -54.05 -25.18 -29.71
CA ASP A 143 -53.54 -23.86 -29.35
C ASP A 143 -53.15 -23.78 -27.88
N LYS A 144 -53.98 -24.33 -26.98
CA LYS A 144 -53.65 -24.39 -25.55
C LYS A 144 -52.40 -25.23 -25.29
N LEU A 145 -52.24 -26.35 -26.00
CA LEU A 145 -51.04 -27.17 -25.91
C LEU A 145 -49.81 -26.43 -26.45
N ARG A 146 -49.93 -25.73 -27.59
CA ARG A 146 -48.86 -24.88 -28.12
C ARG A 146 -48.44 -23.79 -27.13
N TRP A 147 -49.41 -23.11 -26.51
CA TRP A 147 -49.15 -22.08 -25.50
C TRP A 147 -48.41 -22.65 -24.28
N ARG A 148 -48.90 -23.75 -23.71
CA ARG A 148 -48.25 -24.44 -22.58
C ARG A 148 -46.84 -24.90 -22.93
N MET A 149 -46.66 -25.49 -24.12
CA MET A 149 -45.34 -25.94 -24.57
C MET A 149 -44.37 -24.76 -24.71
N LYS A 150 -44.83 -23.63 -25.25
CA LYS A 150 -44.01 -22.42 -25.40
C LYS A 150 -43.59 -21.86 -24.05
N GLU A 151 -44.51 -21.79 -23.10
CA GLU A 151 -44.24 -21.33 -21.73
C GLU A 151 -43.19 -22.21 -21.02
N GLU A 152 -43.33 -23.54 -21.11
CA GLU A 152 -42.35 -24.47 -20.54
C GLU A 152 -40.99 -24.40 -21.25
N MET A 153 -40.97 -24.23 -22.58
CA MET A 153 -39.72 -24.02 -23.31
C MET A 153 -39.03 -22.71 -22.92
N ASP A 154 -39.77 -21.61 -22.79
CA ASP A 154 -39.22 -20.32 -22.38
C ASP A 154 -38.67 -20.39 -20.94
N ARG A 155 -39.36 -21.11 -20.05
CA ARG A 155 -38.89 -21.37 -18.68
C ARG A 155 -37.61 -22.22 -18.67
N ALA A 156 -37.59 -23.35 -19.39
CA ALA A 156 -36.42 -24.22 -19.46
C ALA A 156 -35.22 -23.50 -20.08
N GLN A 157 -35.45 -22.63 -21.08
CA GLN A 157 -34.40 -21.82 -21.69
C GLN A 157 -33.84 -20.79 -20.70
N ALA A 158 -34.68 -20.16 -19.88
CA ALA A 158 -34.23 -19.25 -18.83
C ALA A 158 -33.40 -19.96 -17.75
N GLU A 159 -33.84 -21.14 -17.30
CA GLU A 159 -33.10 -21.98 -16.33
C GLU A 159 -31.75 -22.43 -16.91
N LEU A 160 -31.70 -22.86 -18.17
CA LEU A 160 -30.46 -23.23 -18.85
C LEU A 160 -29.49 -22.05 -18.95
N ASN A 161 -29.99 -20.85 -19.28
CA ASN A 161 -29.18 -19.64 -19.30
C ASN A 161 -28.65 -19.26 -17.91
N ALA A 162 -29.43 -19.48 -16.85
CA ALA A 162 -28.97 -19.27 -15.48
C ALA A 162 -27.87 -20.27 -15.10
N LEU A 163 -28.06 -21.56 -15.40
CA LEU A 163 -27.07 -22.60 -15.14
C LEU A 163 -25.74 -22.37 -15.88
N LYS A 164 -25.80 -21.91 -17.15
CA LYS A 164 -24.60 -21.54 -17.91
C LYS A 164 -23.81 -20.42 -17.23
N ARG A 165 -24.48 -19.39 -16.70
CA ARG A 165 -23.79 -18.33 -15.95
C ARG A 165 -23.14 -18.87 -14.69
N THR A 166 -23.84 -19.74 -13.95
CA THR A 166 -23.27 -20.39 -12.76
C THR A 166 -22.07 -21.27 -13.09
N GLU A 167 -22.10 -22.00 -14.22
CA GLU A 167 -20.97 -22.79 -14.72
C GLU A 167 -19.76 -21.89 -15.03
N GLU A 168 -19.97 -20.77 -15.73
CA GLU A 168 -18.91 -19.81 -16.03
C GLU A 168 -18.29 -19.22 -14.76
N ASP A 169 -19.12 -18.85 -13.77
CA ASP A 169 -18.65 -18.30 -12.51
C ASP A 169 -17.89 -19.34 -11.68
N LEU A 170 -18.34 -20.60 -11.69
CA LEU A 170 -17.64 -21.70 -11.04
C LEU A 170 -16.30 -21.99 -11.72
N LYS A 171 -16.24 -21.94 -13.05
CA LYS A 171 -15.00 -22.10 -13.82
C LYS A 171 -14.00 -20.98 -13.54
N LYS A 172 -14.47 -19.72 -13.45
CA LYS A 172 -13.64 -18.59 -13.02
C LYS A 172 -13.15 -18.77 -11.58
N GLY A 173 -14.00 -19.28 -10.69
CA GLY A 173 -13.63 -19.59 -9.31
C GLY A 173 -12.52 -20.65 -9.24
N HIS A 174 -12.65 -21.72 -10.01
CA HIS A 174 -11.64 -22.77 -10.11
C HIS A 174 -10.29 -22.23 -10.62
N GLN A 175 -10.30 -21.45 -11.71
CA GLN A 175 -9.08 -20.85 -12.25
C GLN A 175 -8.37 -19.95 -11.23
N LYS A 176 -9.12 -19.13 -10.47
CA LYS A 176 -8.54 -18.30 -9.41
C LYS A 176 -7.91 -19.12 -8.29
N LEU A 177 -8.53 -20.23 -7.91
CA LEU A 177 -7.97 -21.14 -6.91
C LEU A 177 -6.70 -21.81 -7.42
N GLU A 178 -6.68 -22.24 -8.68
CA GLU A 178 -5.49 -22.83 -9.30
C GLU A 178 -4.32 -21.83 -9.37
N GLU A 179 -4.59 -20.58 -9.75
CA GLU A 179 -3.62 -19.49 -9.72
C GLU A 179 -3.11 -19.20 -8.28
N MET A 180 -4.00 -19.27 -7.28
CA MET A 180 -3.62 -19.08 -5.89
C MET A 180 -2.75 -20.22 -5.38
N VAL A 181 -3.08 -21.47 -5.69
CA VAL A 181 -2.30 -22.66 -5.31
C VAL A 181 -0.91 -22.59 -5.93
N THR A 182 -0.82 -22.27 -7.23
CA THR A 182 0.47 -22.16 -7.94
C THR A 182 1.34 -21.07 -7.34
N ARG A 183 0.75 -19.92 -6.99
CA ARG A 183 1.46 -18.82 -6.33
C ARG A 183 1.95 -19.21 -4.95
N LEU A 184 1.12 -19.91 -4.16
CA LEU A 184 1.48 -20.33 -2.82
C LEU A 184 2.62 -21.35 -2.85
N ASP A 185 2.63 -22.26 -3.82
CA ASP A 185 3.72 -23.21 -4.04
C ASP A 185 5.05 -22.49 -4.36
N GLN A 186 4.99 -21.45 -5.22
CA GLN A 186 6.15 -20.61 -5.53
C GLN A 186 6.65 -19.83 -4.30
N GLU A 187 5.73 -19.24 -3.52
CA GLU A 187 6.08 -18.50 -2.30
C GLU A 187 6.73 -19.41 -1.25
N VAL A 188 6.23 -20.64 -1.07
CA VAL A 188 6.85 -21.63 -0.18
C VAL A 188 8.26 -21.97 -0.65
N ALA A 189 8.44 -22.28 -1.94
CA ALA A 189 9.76 -22.60 -2.49
C ALA A 189 10.75 -21.42 -2.37
N GLU A 190 10.28 -20.18 -2.52
CA GLU A 190 11.08 -18.97 -2.35
C GLU A 190 11.49 -18.79 -0.88
N VAL A 191 10.56 -18.96 0.05
CA VAL A 191 10.84 -18.86 1.50
C VAL A 191 11.84 -19.93 1.93
N ASP A 192 11.69 -21.18 1.47
CA ASP A 192 12.63 -22.26 1.77
C ASP A 192 14.04 -21.94 1.26
N LYS A 193 14.14 -21.39 0.04
CA LYS A 193 15.42 -20.93 -0.52
C LYS A 193 16.04 -19.80 0.30
N ASN A 194 15.22 -18.86 0.79
CA ASN A 194 15.69 -17.75 1.62
C ASN A 194 16.18 -18.26 2.99
N ILE A 195 15.48 -19.22 3.59
CA ILE A 195 15.90 -19.86 4.85
C ILE A 195 17.26 -20.53 4.66
N GLU A 196 17.45 -21.28 3.58
CA GLU A 196 18.72 -21.96 3.29
C GLU A 196 19.87 -20.96 3.09
N LEU A 197 19.62 -19.85 2.37
CA LEU A 197 20.60 -18.80 2.18
C LEU A 197 21.02 -18.15 3.51
N LEU A 198 20.05 -17.88 4.39
CA LEU A 198 20.31 -17.30 5.70
C LEU A 198 21.09 -18.26 6.59
N ARG A 199 20.72 -19.55 6.63
CA ARG A 199 21.48 -20.56 7.37
C ARG A 199 22.93 -20.65 6.92
N LYS A 200 23.16 -20.67 5.61
CA LYS A 200 24.52 -20.66 5.07
C LYS A 200 25.30 -19.41 5.49
N LYS A 201 24.65 -18.26 5.53
CA LYS A 201 25.28 -17.00 5.97
C LYS A 201 25.60 -17.02 7.47
N ASP A 202 24.72 -17.57 8.29
CA ASP A 202 24.96 -17.74 9.72
C ASP A 202 26.12 -18.70 9.98
N GLU A 203 26.24 -19.79 9.21
CA GLU A 203 27.39 -20.69 9.28
C GLU A 203 28.70 -20.01 8.86
N GLU A 204 28.68 -19.24 7.76
CA GLU A 204 29.84 -18.45 7.31
C GLU A 204 30.31 -17.46 8.39
N LEU A 205 29.37 -16.74 9.01
CA LEU A 205 29.65 -15.77 10.08
C LEU A 205 30.14 -16.45 11.36
N SER A 206 29.50 -17.55 11.76
CA SER A 206 29.90 -18.31 12.95
C SER A 206 31.31 -18.87 12.79
N SER A 207 31.65 -19.41 11.61
CA SER A 207 33.01 -19.87 11.31
C SER A 207 34.02 -18.72 11.32
N ALA A 208 33.66 -17.53 10.85
CA ALA A 208 34.53 -16.36 10.91
C ALA A 208 34.77 -15.91 12.36
N LEU A 209 33.74 -15.92 13.20
CA LEU A 209 33.84 -15.59 14.62
C LEU A 209 34.74 -16.59 15.37
N GLU A 210 34.55 -17.90 15.17
CA GLU A 210 35.42 -18.92 15.77
C GLU A 210 36.89 -18.75 15.36
N LYS A 211 37.15 -18.38 14.10
CA LYS A 211 38.52 -18.09 13.64
C LYS A 211 39.10 -16.86 14.34
N MET A 212 38.31 -15.81 14.52
CA MET A 212 38.75 -14.59 15.21
C MET A 212 38.95 -14.82 16.71
N GLU A 213 38.10 -15.63 17.36
CA GLU A 213 38.22 -16.00 18.76
C GLU A 213 39.45 -16.86 19.02
N ASN A 214 39.77 -17.81 18.12
CA ASN A 214 41.00 -18.59 18.22
C ASN A 214 42.28 -17.76 17.98
N GLN A 215 42.17 -16.56 17.41
CA GLN A 215 43.27 -15.61 17.23
C GLN A 215 43.37 -14.57 18.38
N SER A 216 42.49 -14.66 19.39
CA SER A 216 42.20 -13.58 20.33
C SER A 216 43.24 -13.26 21.39
N GLU A 217 44.33 -14.03 21.54
CA GLU A 217 45.33 -13.71 22.56
C GLU A 217 46.07 -12.37 22.30
N ASN A 218 45.97 -11.77 21.10
CA ASN A 218 46.67 -10.52 20.75
C ASN A 218 45.86 -9.51 19.89
N ASN A 219 44.52 -9.54 19.90
CA ASN A 219 43.74 -8.61 19.08
C ASN A 219 43.67 -7.20 19.72
N ASP A 220 44.67 -6.37 19.43
CA ASP A 220 44.57 -4.93 19.68
C ASP A 220 43.52 -4.32 18.73
N ILE A 221 42.57 -3.57 19.30
CA ILE A 221 41.50 -2.91 18.54
C ILE A 221 42.08 -1.90 17.53
N ASP A 222 43.27 -1.35 17.83
CA ASP A 222 43.96 -0.39 16.98
C ASP A 222 44.48 -1.02 15.67
N GLU A 223 44.55 -2.36 15.57
CA GLU A 223 44.96 -3.06 14.35
C GLU A 223 43.81 -3.33 13.36
N VAL A 224 42.55 -3.15 13.78
CA VAL A 224 41.38 -3.40 12.93
C VAL A 224 41.29 -2.40 11.76
N ILE A 225 41.70 -1.15 12.01
CA ILE A 225 41.65 -0.07 11.02
C ILE A 225 43.02 0.60 10.89
N ILE A 226 43.84 0.06 9.98
CA ILE A 226 45.14 0.65 9.66
C ILE A 226 45.09 1.47 8.37
N PRO A 227 45.91 2.53 8.26
CA PRO A 227 46.05 3.25 7.00
C PRO A 227 46.56 2.34 5.88
N THR A 228 46.07 2.56 4.67
CA THR A 228 46.29 1.70 3.50
C THR A 228 47.74 1.64 3.02
N ALA A 229 48.60 2.57 3.45
CA ALA A 229 50.01 2.62 3.09
C ALA A 229 50.88 3.02 4.29
N PRO A 230 52.15 2.57 4.34
CA PRO A 230 53.08 2.95 5.41
C PRO A 230 53.25 4.46 5.58
N LEU A 231 53.21 5.22 4.48
CA LEU A 231 53.29 6.68 4.53
C LEU A 231 52.08 7.31 5.23
N TYR A 232 50.87 6.81 5.01
CA TYR A 232 49.67 7.29 5.71
C TYR A 232 49.68 6.89 7.19
N LYS A 233 50.22 5.70 7.52
CA LYS A 233 50.48 5.30 8.91
C LYS A 233 51.47 6.23 9.60
N GLN A 234 52.54 6.60 8.89
CA GLN A 234 53.50 7.58 9.39
C GLN A 234 52.84 8.95 9.64
N ILE A 235 52.02 9.44 8.70
CA ILE A 235 51.28 10.70 8.86
C ILE A 235 50.36 10.64 10.08
N LEU A 236 49.60 9.55 10.26
CA LEU A 236 48.73 9.38 11.43
C LEU A 236 49.51 9.44 12.75
N ASN A 237 50.63 8.72 12.83
CA ASN A 237 51.49 8.74 14.02
C ASN A 237 52.10 10.12 14.28
N LEU A 238 52.59 10.81 13.25
CA LEU A 238 53.15 12.15 13.39
C LEU A 238 52.10 13.15 13.92
N TYR A 239 50.85 13.03 13.45
CA TYR A 239 49.74 13.86 13.90
C TYR A 239 49.41 13.57 15.38
N ALA A 240 49.31 12.30 15.76
CA ALA A 240 49.03 11.90 17.13
C ALA A 240 50.17 12.33 18.08
N GLU A 241 51.43 12.09 17.71
CA GLU A 241 52.59 12.49 18.52
C GLU A 241 52.70 14.01 18.69
N GLU A 242 52.37 14.80 17.67
CA GLU A 242 52.42 16.26 17.78
C GLU A 242 51.37 16.79 18.75
N ASN A 243 50.12 16.31 18.65
CA ASN A 243 49.05 16.70 19.56
C ASN A 243 49.36 16.25 21.00
N ALA A 244 49.90 15.03 21.18
CA ALA A 244 50.31 14.55 22.49
C ALA A 244 51.41 15.43 23.12
N ILE A 245 52.33 15.97 22.31
CA ILE A 245 53.32 16.94 22.81
C ILE A 245 52.67 18.25 23.22
N GLU A 246 51.72 18.78 22.44
CA GLU A 246 51.01 20.02 22.77
C GLU A 246 50.26 19.88 24.10
N ASP A 247 49.54 18.77 24.28
CA ASP A 247 48.85 18.42 25.52
C ASP A 247 49.83 18.32 26.70
N THR A 248 50.98 17.68 26.48
CA THR A 248 52.01 17.56 27.51
C THR A 248 52.56 18.93 27.91
N ILE A 249 52.87 19.80 26.96
CA ILE A 249 53.35 21.17 27.23
C ILE A 249 52.28 21.97 27.99
N PHE A 250 51.01 21.85 27.61
CA PHE A 250 49.90 22.50 28.28
C PHE A 250 49.82 22.09 29.76
N TYR A 251 49.82 20.79 30.06
CA TYR A 251 49.76 20.30 31.43
C TYR A 251 51.03 20.57 32.24
N LEU A 252 52.20 20.65 31.61
CA LEU A 252 53.41 21.14 32.28
C LEU A 252 53.27 22.61 32.70
N GLY A 253 52.60 23.43 31.89
CA GLY A 253 52.29 24.83 32.24
C GLY A 253 51.36 24.92 33.45
N GLU A 254 50.31 24.10 33.48
CA GLU A 254 49.42 24.01 34.63
C GLU A 254 50.12 23.45 35.88
N ALA A 255 51.02 22.48 35.73
CA ALA A 255 51.82 21.94 36.84
C ALA A 255 52.73 23.00 37.47
N LEU A 256 53.37 23.84 36.65
CA LEU A 256 54.16 24.98 37.13
C LEU A 256 53.27 25.99 37.88
N ARG A 257 52.10 26.31 37.32
CA ARG A 257 51.15 27.25 37.93
C ARG A 257 50.64 26.78 39.30
N ARG A 258 50.51 25.46 39.47
CA ARG A 258 50.09 24.82 40.73
C ARG A 258 51.24 24.57 41.71
N GLY A 259 52.48 24.90 41.35
CA GLY A 259 53.66 24.68 42.18
C GLY A 259 54.07 23.22 42.33
N VAL A 260 53.65 22.33 41.41
CA VAL A 260 54.03 20.91 41.40
C VAL A 260 55.46 20.74 40.89
N ILE A 261 55.91 21.62 39.99
CA ILE A 261 57.26 21.63 39.41
C ILE A 261 57.87 23.03 39.47
N ASP A 262 59.20 23.09 39.57
CA ASP A 262 59.96 24.33 39.55
C ASP A 262 60.14 24.88 38.13
N LEU A 263 60.40 26.18 38.03
CA LEU A 263 60.61 26.89 36.76
C LEU A 263 61.73 26.27 35.92
N ASP A 264 62.85 25.90 36.54
CA ASP A 264 63.99 25.32 35.83
C ASP A 264 63.64 23.95 35.20
N VAL A 265 62.86 23.14 35.91
CA VAL A 265 62.39 21.83 35.42
C VAL A 265 61.42 22.03 34.26
N PHE A 266 60.48 22.97 34.39
CA PHE A 266 59.53 23.33 33.35
C PHE A 266 60.24 23.79 32.06
N LEU A 267 61.12 24.79 32.15
CA LEU A 267 61.80 25.36 30.98
C LEU A 267 62.66 24.32 30.26
N LYS A 268 63.32 23.41 31.01
CA LYS A 268 64.09 22.32 30.43
C LYS A 268 63.20 21.35 29.63
N HIS A 269 62.09 20.90 30.21
CA HIS A 269 61.20 19.91 29.55
C HIS A 269 60.42 20.51 28.39
N VAL A 270 59.90 21.74 28.52
CA VAL A 270 59.23 22.44 27.42
C VAL A 270 60.18 22.62 26.24
N ARG A 271 61.43 23.03 26.48
CA ARG A 271 62.41 23.18 25.40
C ARG A 271 62.71 21.86 24.68
N LEU A 272 62.77 20.75 25.41
CA LEU A 272 62.97 19.42 24.83
C LEU A 272 61.76 18.99 23.99
N LEU A 273 60.56 19.17 24.53
CA LEU A 273 59.29 18.84 23.86
C LEU A 273 59.07 19.70 22.62
N SER A 274 59.28 21.02 22.69
CA SER A 274 59.18 21.93 21.53
C SER A 274 60.21 21.59 20.45
N ARG A 275 61.42 21.16 20.83
CA ARG A 275 62.41 20.67 19.85
C ARG A 275 61.92 19.41 19.14
N LYS A 276 61.34 18.45 19.87
CA LYS A 276 60.75 17.24 19.28
C LYS A 276 59.56 17.60 18.38
N GLN A 277 58.70 18.51 18.83
CA GLN A 277 57.55 19.02 18.06
C GLN A 277 57.98 19.63 16.73
N PHE A 278 59.04 20.44 16.72
CA PHE A 278 59.59 21.01 15.47
C PHE A 278 60.01 19.91 14.49
N GLN A 279 60.67 18.86 14.96
CA GLN A 279 61.08 17.73 14.12
C GLN A 279 59.86 16.99 13.55
N LEU A 280 58.82 16.76 14.35
CA LEU A 280 57.57 16.13 13.92
C LEU A 280 56.84 16.99 12.88
N ARG A 281 56.69 18.30 13.10
CA ARG A 281 56.07 19.23 12.14
C ARG A 281 56.82 19.28 10.81
N ALA A 282 58.15 19.40 10.85
CA ALA A 282 58.97 19.43 9.66
C ALA A 282 58.88 18.11 8.87
N LEU A 283 58.82 16.97 9.57
CA LEU A 283 58.66 15.66 8.96
C LEU A 283 57.24 15.46 8.41
N MET A 284 56.22 15.94 9.11
CA MET A 284 54.82 15.94 8.69
C MET A 284 54.63 16.70 7.38
N GLN A 285 55.16 17.92 7.27
CA GLN A 285 55.09 18.72 6.05
C GLN A 285 55.69 17.96 4.85
N LYS A 286 56.87 17.34 5.05
CA LYS A 286 57.49 16.51 4.01
C LYS A 286 56.62 15.29 3.65
N ALA A 287 56.10 14.59 4.65
CA ALA A 287 55.27 13.40 4.44
C ALA A 287 53.97 13.74 3.70
N ARG A 288 53.29 14.84 4.06
CA ARG A 288 52.07 15.34 3.41
C ARG A 288 52.32 15.71 1.97
N LYS A 289 53.41 16.43 1.69
CA LYS A 289 53.85 16.75 0.32
C LYS A 289 54.08 15.50 -0.51
N THR A 290 54.77 14.51 0.04
CA THR A 290 55.01 13.22 -0.62
C THR A 290 53.71 12.43 -0.86
N ALA A 291 52.74 12.55 0.04
CA ALA A 291 51.43 11.92 -0.07
C ALA A 291 50.45 12.69 -0.99
N GLY A 292 50.84 13.82 -1.56
CA GLY A 292 49.95 14.66 -2.38
C GLY A 292 48.88 15.41 -1.58
N LEU A 293 49.05 15.52 -0.27
CA LEU A 293 48.16 16.25 0.62
C LEU A 293 48.60 17.72 0.71
N SER A 294 47.68 18.61 1.08
CA SER A 294 47.98 20.03 1.25
C SER A 294 49.09 20.27 2.28
N ASP A 295 50.07 21.10 1.90
CA ASP A 295 51.19 21.53 2.76
C ASP A 295 50.77 22.50 3.87
N LEU A 296 49.54 23.02 3.84
CA LEU A 296 49.01 23.82 4.95
C LEU A 296 48.71 22.90 6.14
N TYR A 297 49.49 23.15 7.19
CA TYR A 297 49.29 22.68 8.54
C TYR A 297 49.07 23.90 9.42
#